data_AF-A0A959WM68-F1
#
_entry.id   AF-A0A959WM68-F1
#
_cell.length_a   1.000
_cell.length_b   1.000
_cell.length_c   1.000
_cell.angle_alpha   90.00
_cell.angle_beta   90.00
_cell.angle_gamma   90.00
#
_symmetry.space_group_name_H-M   'P 1'
#
loop_
_entity.id
_entity.type
_entity.pdbx_description
1 polymer ?
#
loop_
_entity_poly.entity_id
_entity_poly.type
_entity_poly.pdbx_seq_one_letter_code
_entity_poly.pdbx_strand_id
1 'polypeptide(L)'
;MSNRDDAIGRLLGRALTRPANVLPAAGVIAAGVLTGFWPLYLIGAAVYAVLAATTLFSADEARRALGRGPRPSATPISDAHRGTRFASDWVNLHYRQVLTEYERITEAVERSPLSLPEITVETRGLMDDVNGLCSRAQTAVDYLESVDREALINERRTVDARRASAGPELRETLDQTVRALDQNLATIAEMRGTLEVFDARMGQLRSNLGAIRGEVARLEVDGHDDEPARVLTHVSSARELVTGITAALEATPNPPAAASREPELRQDPPGARPSG
;
A
#
# COMPACT_ATOMS: atom_id res chain seq x y z
N MET A 1 36.27 14.37 -15.59
CA MET A 1 35.84 13.09 -14.98
C MET A 1 36.04 13.00 -13.46
N SER A 2 36.67 13.97 -12.78
CA SER A 2 36.96 13.90 -11.32
C SER A 2 35.76 14.10 -10.37
N ASN A 3 34.67 14.77 -10.80
CA ASN A 3 33.58 15.16 -9.86
C ASN A 3 32.62 14.03 -9.46
N ARG A 4 32.57 12.92 -10.21
CA ARG A 4 31.63 11.81 -9.95
C ARG A 4 32.17 10.89 -8.86
N ASP A 5 33.48 10.66 -8.85
CA ASP A 5 34.15 9.81 -7.87
C ASP A 5 34.22 10.49 -6.49
N ASP A 6 34.38 11.82 -6.45
CA ASP A 6 34.35 12.61 -5.22
C ASP A 6 32.94 12.72 -4.58
N ALA A 7 31.88 12.57 -5.38
CA ALA A 7 30.51 12.56 -4.88
C ALA A 7 30.16 11.18 -4.28
N ILE A 8 30.62 10.10 -4.92
CA ILE A 8 30.44 8.73 -4.44
C ILE A 8 31.24 8.51 -3.14
N GLY A 9 32.48 9.01 -3.06
CA GLY A 9 33.30 8.93 -1.84
C GLY A 9 32.68 9.68 -0.64
N ARG A 10 32.08 10.85 -0.88
CA ARG A 10 31.42 11.64 0.18
C ARG A 10 30.09 11.03 0.66
N LEU A 11 29.35 10.36 -0.23
CA LEU A 11 28.13 9.61 0.14
C LEU A 11 28.46 8.35 0.94
N LEU A 12 29.50 7.60 0.55
CA LEU A 12 29.98 6.43 1.30
C LEU A 12 30.49 6.80 2.70
N GLY A 13 31.23 7.90 2.83
CA GLY A 13 31.72 8.38 4.14
C GLY A 13 30.63 8.79 5.13
N ARG A 14 29.51 9.34 4.64
CA ARG A 14 28.36 9.71 5.49
C ARG A 14 27.47 8.51 5.86
N ALA A 15 27.42 7.49 5.01
CA ALA A 15 26.68 6.25 5.32
C ALA A 15 27.40 5.41 6.39
N LEU A 16 28.74 5.40 6.38
CA LEU A 16 29.59 4.66 7.33
C LEU A 16 29.65 5.26 8.74
N THR A 17 29.19 6.50 8.95
CA THR A 17 29.31 7.21 10.24
C THR A 17 28.04 7.20 11.10
N ARG A 18 26.94 6.56 10.67
CA ARG A 18 25.75 6.40 11.52
C ARG A 18 25.86 5.15 12.41
N PRO A 19 26.01 5.30 13.74
CA PRO A 19 26.34 4.19 14.65
C PRO A 19 25.26 3.11 14.72
N ALA A 20 24.00 3.45 14.43
CA ALA A 20 22.87 2.51 14.52
C ALA A 20 22.93 1.36 13.49
N ASN A 21 23.58 1.55 12.34
CA ASN A 21 23.63 0.52 11.29
C ASN A 21 24.90 -0.34 11.32
N VAL A 22 25.96 0.13 12.00
CA VAL A 22 27.27 -0.53 12.01
C VAL A 22 27.36 -1.59 13.11
N LEU A 23 26.67 -1.38 14.24
CA LEU A 23 26.72 -2.26 15.42
C LEU A 23 26.33 -3.72 15.14
N PRO A 24 25.21 -4.02 14.45
CA PRO A 24 24.81 -5.41 14.20
C PRO A 24 25.75 -6.13 13.22
N ALA A 25 26.18 -5.44 12.16
CA ALA A 25 27.07 -5.99 11.16
C ALA A 25 28.49 -6.26 11.72
N ALA A 26 29.01 -5.34 12.53
CA ALA A 26 30.28 -5.53 13.24
C ALA A 26 30.23 -6.70 14.23
N GLY A 27 29.09 -6.88 14.92
CA GLY A 27 28.89 -8.00 15.85
C GLY A 27 28.92 -9.37 15.16
N VAL A 28 28.27 -9.52 14.01
CA VAL A 28 28.27 -10.77 13.23
C VAL A 28 29.65 -11.09 12.66
N ILE A 29 30.37 -10.07 12.17
CA ILE A 29 31.74 -10.25 11.65
C ILE A 29 32.70 -10.65 12.78
N ALA A 30 32.63 -9.98 13.94
CA ALA A 30 33.46 -10.33 15.10
C ALA A 30 33.18 -11.75 15.60
N ALA A 31 31.91 -12.17 15.66
CA ALA A 31 31.53 -13.53 16.03
C ALA A 31 32.04 -14.58 15.03
N GLY A 32 32.02 -14.27 13.73
CA GLY A 32 32.55 -15.14 12.67
C GLY A 32 34.08 -15.31 12.74
N VAL A 33 34.82 -14.23 13.04
CA VAL A 33 36.28 -14.28 13.27
C VAL A 33 36.63 -15.15 14.48
N LEU A 34 35.89 -14.99 15.59
CA LEU A 34 36.12 -15.73 16.84
C LEU A 34 35.82 -17.24 16.71
N THR A 35 34.89 -17.64 15.85
CA THR A 35 34.46 -19.04 15.69
C THR A 35 35.12 -19.76 14.52
N GLY A 36 35.84 -19.06 13.63
CA GLY A 36 36.53 -19.65 12.48
C GLY A 36 35.61 -20.23 11.40
N PHE A 37 34.29 -19.96 11.49
CA PHE A 37 33.30 -20.55 10.61
C PHE A 37 33.00 -19.63 9.42
N TRP A 38 33.79 -19.78 8.36
CA TRP A 38 33.69 -19.05 7.09
C TRP A 38 32.26 -18.85 6.54
N PRO A 39 31.31 -19.81 6.63
CA PRO A 39 29.95 -19.62 6.13
C PRO A 39 29.16 -18.47 6.79
N LEU A 40 29.51 -18.07 8.02
CA LEU A 40 28.89 -16.91 8.68
C LEU A 40 29.16 -15.59 7.94
N TYR A 41 30.25 -15.48 7.17
CA TYR A 41 30.52 -14.30 6.35
C TYR A 41 29.50 -14.14 5.23
N LEU A 42 29.07 -15.24 4.60
CA LEU A 42 28.05 -15.19 3.55
C LEU A 42 26.70 -14.77 4.12
N ILE A 43 26.36 -15.26 5.33
CA ILE A 43 25.15 -14.86 6.05
C ILE A 43 25.23 -13.38 6.44
N GLY A 44 26.35 -12.93 7.01
CA GLY A 44 26.57 -11.53 7.36
C GLY A 44 26.50 -10.59 6.16
N ALA A 45 27.09 -10.99 5.03
CA ALA A 45 27.02 -10.25 3.77
C ALA A 45 25.58 -10.20 3.21
N ALA A 46 24.82 -11.31 3.29
CA ALA A 46 23.43 -11.35 2.88
C ALA A 46 22.54 -10.47 3.78
N VAL A 47 22.71 -10.54 5.10
CA VAL A 47 21.99 -9.69 6.06
C VAL A 47 22.34 -8.22 5.84
N TYR A 48 23.62 -7.90 5.64
CA TYR A 48 24.04 -6.53 5.31
C TYR A 48 23.46 -6.05 3.98
N ALA A 49 23.42 -6.91 2.94
CA ALA A 49 22.81 -6.57 1.66
C ALA A 49 21.30 -6.32 1.80
N VAL A 50 20.59 -7.10 2.62
CA VAL A 50 19.16 -6.88 2.94
C VAL A 50 18.98 -5.59 3.73
N LEU A 51 19.77 -5.34 4.77
CA LEU A 51 19.69 -4.09 5.54
C LEU A 51 20.02 -2.87 4.68
N ALA A 52 21.09 -2.92 3.90
CA ALA A 52 21.47 -1.88 2.95
C ALA A 52 20.38 -1.68 1.90
N ALA A 53 19.76 -2.75 1.39
CA ALA A 53 18.61 -2.65 0.51
C ALA A 53 17.46 -1.94 1.23
N THR A 54 17.04 -2.37 2.42
CA THR A 54 15.94 -1.72 3.16
C THR A 54 16.20 -0.25 3.54
N THR A 55 17.46 0.13 3.79
CA THR A 55 17.83 1.53 4.07
C THR A 55 17.99 2.39 2.81
N LEU A 56 18.44 1.81 1.70
CA LEU A 56 18.50 2.49 0.40
C LEU A 56 17.15 2.54 -0.32
N PHE A 57 16.24 1.62 0.01
CA PHE A 57 14.84 1.59 -0.39
C PHE A 57 13.92 2.33 0.60
N SER A 58 14.41 3.39 1.26
CA SER A 58 13.47 4.44 1.65
C SER A 58 12.86 4.97 0.36
N ALA A 59 11.52 4.91 0.25
CA ALA A 59 10.80 5.12 -1.01
C ALA A 59 11.12 6.48 -1.68
N ASP A 60 11.61 7.44 -0.89
CA ASP A 60 11.97 8.78 -1.36
C ASP A 60 13.38 8.85 -2.00
N GLU A 61 14.35 8.05 -1.56
CA GLU A 61 15.70 8.04 -2.12
C GLU A 61 15.77 7.27 -3.44
N ALA A 62 15.03 6.16 -3.54
CA ALA A 62 14.87 5.39 -4.78
C ALA A 62 14.20 6.23 -5.89
N ARG A 63 13.22 7.08 -5.53
CA ARG A 63 12.58 8.03 -6.48
C ARG A 63 13.55 9.09 -6.97
N ARG A 64 14.48 9.58 -6.12
CA ARG A 64 15.55 10.52 -6.52
C ARG A 64 16.62 9.86 -7.40
N ALA A 65 17.05 8.65 -7.06
CA ALA A 65 18.11 7.95 -7.77
C ALA A 65 17.69 7.47 -9.17
N LEU A 66 16.40 7.15 -9.37
CA LEU A 66 15.84 6.73 -10.65
C LEU A 66 15.58 7.88 -11.65
N GLY A 67 15.90 9.14 -11.30
CA GLY A 67 15.79 10.25 -12.23
C GLY A 67 14.38 10.52 -12.75
N ARG A 68 13.33 10.04 -12.06
CA ARG A 68 11.96 10.52 -12.33
C ARG A 68 11.96 12.02 -12.07
N GLY A 69 11.65 12.77 -13.12
CA GLY A 69 11.90 14.19 -13.25
C GLY A 69 11.26 15.07 -12.17
N PRO A 70 11.48 16.40 -12.26
CA PRO A 70 11.01 17.38 -11.29
C PRO A 70 9.56 17.08 -10.91
N ARG A 71 9.32 17.02 -9.59
CA ARG A 71 7.97 16.97 -8.99
C ARG A 71 7.09 17.91 -9.83
N PRO A 72 6.03 17.41 -10.51
CA PRO A 72 5.24 18.25 -11.40
C PRO A 72 4.84 19.50 -10.64
N SER A 73 5.22 20.65 -11.20
CA SER A 73 4.93 21.97 -10.68
C SER A 73 3.48 21.99 -10.26
N ALA A 74 3.23 22.34 -8.99
CA ALA A 74 1.93 22.27 -8.33
C ALA A 74 0.80 22.74 -9.26
N THR A 75 0.14 21.78 -9.90
CA THR A 75 -1.14 22.02 -10.54
C THR A 75 -2.10 22.33 -9.39
N PRO A 76 -2.96 23.36 -9.46
CA PRO A 76 -3.92 23.66 -8.41
C PRO A 76 -4.73 22.41 -8.06
N ILE A 77 -4.47 21.85 -6.87
CA ILE A 77 -4.95 20.54 -6.38
C ILE A 77 -6.47 20.45 -6.34
N SER A 78 -7.12 21.61 -6.18
CA SER A 78 -8.56 21.82 -6.28
C SER A 78 -9.17 21.09 -7.47
N ASP A 79 -8.50 21.05 -8.63
CA ASP A 79 -9.14 20.56 -9.84
C ASP A 79 -8.87 19.07 -10.10
N ALA A 80 -7.71 18.57 -9.65
CA ALA A 80 -7.34 17.17 -9.82
C ALA A 80 -8.18 16.23 -8.93
N HIS A 81 -8.47 16.65 -7.68
CA HIS A 81 -9.19 15.81 -6.72
C HIS A 81 -10.72 15.95 -6.84
N ARG A 82 -11.21 17.12 -7.27
CA ARG A 82 -12.65 17.38 -7.44
C ARG A 82 -13.27 16.56 -8.59
N GLY A 83 -12.44 16.00 -9.47
CA GLY A 83 -12.85 15.07 -10.52
C GLY A 83 -12.79 13.59 -10.14
N THR A 84 -12.09 13.22 -9.05
CA THR A 84 -11.92 11.81 -8.67
C THR A 84 -13.25 11.27 -8.15
N ARG A 85 -13.81 10.32 -8.90
CA ARG A 85 -15.01 9.59 -8.48
C ARG A 85 -14.69 8.11 -8.46
N PHE A 86 -14.90 7.50 -7.30
CA PHE A 86 -14.86 6.06 -7.14
C PHE A 86 -16.20 5.47 -7.58
N ALA A 87 -16.18 4.30 -8.21
CA ALA A 87 -17.39 3.64 -8.72
C ALA A 87 -18.28 3.13 -7.58
N SER A 88 -17.68 2.66 -6.48
CA SER A 88 -18.39 2.29 -5.27
C SER A 88 -18.81 3.54 -4.50
N ASP A 89 -20.13 3.67 -4.28
CA ASP A 89 -20.69 4.72 -3.43
C ASP A 89 -20.10 4.72 -2.02
N TRP A 90 -19.77 3.54 -1.49
CA TRP A 90 -19.19 3.38 -0.16
C TRP A 90 -17.75 3.91 -0.08
N VAL A 91 -16.88 3.58 -1.05
CA VAL A 91 -15.52 4.14 -1.11
C VAL A 91 -15.58 5.66 -1.30
N ASN A 92 -16.48 6.11 -2.18
CA ASN A 92 -16.67 7.53 -2.47
C ASN A 92 -17.14 8.32 -1.23
N LEU A 93 -18.04 7.75 -0.42
CA LEU A 93 -18.49 8.35 0.83
C LEU A 93 -17.32 8.64 1.77
N HIS A 94 -16.47 7.65 2.02
CA HIS A 94 -15.31 7.79 2.90
C HIS A 94 -14.29 8.80 2.38
N TYR A 95 -14.00 8.76 1.07
CA TYR A 95 -13.11 9.73 0.44
C TYR A 95 -13.64 11.16 0.60
N ARG A 96 -14.92 11.39 0.32
CA ARG A 96 -15.53 12.73 0.43
C ARG A 96 -15.56 13.26 1.86
N GLN A 97 -15.76 12.39 2.85
CA GLN A 97 -15.71 12.79 4.25
C GLN A 97 -14.31 13.27 4.66
N VAL A 98 -13.27 12.56 4.23
CA VAL A 98 -11.87 12.98 4.48
C VAL A 98 -11.53 14.25 3.70
N LEU A 99 -11.95 14.35 2.44
CA LEU A 99 -11.77 15.56 1.61
C LEU A 99 -12.42 16.79 2.27
N THR A 100 -13.61 16.63 2.86
CA THR A 100 -14.29 17.73 3.55
C THR A 100 -13.47 18.25 4.75
N GLU A 101 -12.88 17.35 5.55
CA GLU A 101 -12.01 17.79 6.66
C GLU A 101 -10.70 18.40 6.15
N TYR A 102 -10.14 17.87 5.06
CA TYR A 102 -8.97 18.45 4.40
C TYR A 102 -9.21 19.89 3.91
N GLU A 103 -10.33 20.13 3.24
CA GLU A 103 -10.72 21.46 2.74
C GLU A 103 -10.85 22.45 3.90
N ARG A 104 -11.46 22.02 5.01
CA ARG A 104 -11.59 22.84 6.23
C ARG A 104 -10.25 23.17 6.88
N ILE A 105 -9.31 22.23 6.92
CA ILE A 105 -7.94 22.48 7.43
C ILE A 105 -7.23 23.48 6.51
N THR A 106 -7.33 23.28 5.20
CA THR A 106 -6.71 24.17 4.21
C THR A 106 -7.25 25.59 4.33
N GLU A 107 -8.57 25.76 4.45
CA GLU A 107 -9.20 27.05 4.67
C GLU A 107 -8.75 27.70 5.99
N ALA A 108 -8.64 26.92 7.07
CA ALA A 108 -8.16 27.44 8.37
C ALA A 108 -6.69 27.88 8.30
N VAL A 109 -5.84 27.14 7.58
CA VAL A 109 -4.44 27.52 7.33
C VAL A 109 -4.34 28.77 6.47
N GLU A 110 -5.16 28.91 5.43
CA GLU A 110 -5.18 30.08 4.55
C GLU A 110 -5.65 31.36 5.26
N ARG A 111 -6.59 31.24 6.20
CA ARG A 111 -7.07 32.37 7.02
C ARG A 111 -6.10 32.74 8.14
N SER A 112 -5.21 31.84 8.54
CA SER A 112 -4.26 32.08 9.62
C SER A 112 -3.25 33.16 9.23
N PRO A 113 -2.94 34.12 10.12
CA PRO A 113 -1.86 35.08 9.89
C PRO A 113 -0.47 34.43 9.92
N LEU A 114 -0.37 33.19 10.41
CA LEU A 114 0.87 32.44 10.49
C LEU A 114 1.16 31.74 9.15
N SER A 115 2.39 31.90 8.66
CA SER A 115 2.86 31.16 7.49
C SER A 115 3.14 29.71 7.89
N LEU A 116 2.27 28.78 7.47
CA LEU A 116 2.36 27.34 7.79
C LEU A 116 2.56 26.46 6.54
N PRO A 117 3.64 26.67 5.74
CA PRO A 117 3.82 25.97 4.47
C PRO A 117 4.05 24.46 4.66
N GLU A 118 4.67 24.04 5.75
CA GLU A 118 4.91 22.62 6.06
C GLU A 118 3.60 21.86 6.26
N ILE A 119 2.64 22.45 6.98
CA ILE A 119 1.32 21.84 7.19
C ILE A 119 0.61 21.67 5.85
N THR A 120 0.72 22.66 4.96
CA THR A 120 0.11 22.59 3.63
C THR A 120 0.71 21.47 2.78
N VAL A 121 2.05 21.32 2.81
CA VAL A 121 2.75 20.26 2.08
C VAL A 121 2.42 18.88 2.63
N GLU A 122 2.43 18.70 3.94
CA GLU A 122 2.16 17.41 4.57
C GLU A 122 0.69 16.98 4.43
N THR A 123 -0.25 17.91 4.62
CA THR A 123 -1.68 17.60 4.47
C THR A 123 -2.02 17.25 3.01
N ARG A 124 -1.29 17.83 2.04
CA ARG A 124 -1.40 17.43 0.63
C ARG A 124 -0.86 16.03 0.38
N GLY A 125 0.32 15.71 0.91
CA GLY A 125 0.88 14.36 0.82
C GLY A 125 -0.07 13.31 1.40
N LEU A 126 -0.71 13.64 2.51
CA LEU A 126 -1.74 12.80 3.13
C LEU A 126 -2.94 12.55 2.18
N MET A 127 -3.42 13.56 1.45
CA MET A 127 -4.53 13.37 0.49
C MET A 127 -4.15 12.51 -0.71
N ASP A 128 -2.92 12.63 -1.22
CA ASP A 128 -2.40 11.75 -2.26
C ASP A 128 -2.37 10.29 -1.76
N ASP A 129 -1.92 10.09 -0.52
CA ASP A 129 -1.88 8.77 0.13
C ASP A 129 -3.29 8.19 0.34
N VAL A 130 -4.26 9.01 0.78
CA VAL A 130 -5.68 8.64 0.93
C VAL A 130 -6.31 8.27 -0.41
N ASN A 131 -6.00 9.00 -1.48
CA ASN A 131 -6.48 8.68 -2.82
C ASN A 131 -5.96 7.32 -3.31
N GLY A 132 -4.67 7.05 -3.09
CA GLY A 132 -4.08 5.74 -3.37
C GLY A 132 -4.67 4.61 -2.52
N LEU A 133 -5.03 4.90 -1.27
CA LEU A 133 -5.72 3.97 -0.39
C LEU A 133 -7.15 3.66 -0.88
N CYS A 134 -7.93 4.68 -1.24
CA CYS A 134 -9.28 4.52 -1.77
C CYS A 134 -9.30 3.78 -3.12
N SER A 135 -8.33 4.03 -3.99
CA SER A 135 -8.20 3.30 -5.27
C SER A 135 -8.01 1.80 -5.07
N ARG A 136 -7.22 1.40 -4.07
CA ARG A 136 -7.03 -0.03 -3.74
C ARG A 136 -8.27 -0.65 -3.10
N ALA A 137 -8.94 0.08 -2.20
CA ALA A 137 -10.21 -0.37 -1.64
C ALA A 137 -11.25 -0.57 -2.76
N GLN A 138 -11.31 0.33 -3.75
CA GLN A 138 -12.17 0.18 -4.93
C GLN A 138 -11.84 -1.11 -5.69
N THR A 139 -10.56 -1.40 -5.95
CA THR A 139 -10.18 -2.66 -6.62
C THR A 139 -10.63 -3.90 -5.86
N ALA A 140 -10.54 -3.90 -4.53
CA ALA A 140 -11.02 -5.01 -3.70
C ALA A 140 -12.55 -5.14 -3.76
N VAL A 141 -13.28 -4.01 -3.74
CA VAL A 141 -14.75 -4.00 -3.92
C VAL A 141 -15.12 -4.55 -5.30
N ASP A 142 -14.50 -4.06 -6.37
CA ASP A 142 -14.76 -4.51 -7.74
C ASP A 142 -14.56 -6.02 -7.89
N TYR A 143 -13.48 -6.56 -7.31
CA TYR A 143 -13.23 -7.99 -7.30
C TYR A 143 -14.33 -8.75 -6.55
N LEU A 144 -14.67 -8.32 -5.33
CA LEU A 144 -15.69 -8.97 -4.50
C LEU A 144 -17.08 -8.93 -5.14
N GLU A 145 -17.41 -7.87 -5.88
CA GLU A 145 -18.67 -7.76 -6.64
C GLU A 145 -18.68 -8.66 -7.87
N SER A 146 -17.51 -8.90 -8.49
CA SER A 146 -17.40 -9.79 -9.64
C SER A 146 -17.49 -11.29 -9.29
N VAL A 147 -17.33 -11.65 -8.02
CA VAL A 147 -17.27 -13.06 -7.57
C VAL A 147 -18.54 -13.46 -6.84
N ASP A 148 -19.26 -14.45 -7.38
CA ASP A 148 -20.37 -15.09 -6.69
C ASP A 148 -19.85 -16.09 -5.65
N ARG A 149 -19.71 -15.61 -4.41
CA ARG A 149 -19.27 -16.43 -3.28
C ARG A 149 -20.21 -17.60 -3.00
N GLU A 150 -21.52 -17.44 -3.16
CA GLU A 150 -22.47 -18.52 -2.88
C GLU A 150 -22.37 -19.62 -3.93
N ALA A 151 -22.14 -19.27 -5.20
CA ALA A 151 -21.83 -20.22 -6.24
C ALA A 151 -20.56 -21.04 -5.92
N LEU A 152 -19.48 -20.40 -5.47
CA LEU A 152 -18.25 -21.10 -5.07
C LEU A 152 -18.47 -22.06 -3.89
N ILE A 153 -19.27 -21.66 -2.89
CA ILE A 153 -19.61 -22.52 -1.75
C ILE A 153 -20.44 -23.73 -2.22
N ASN A 154 -21.41 -23.52 -3.11
CA ASN A 154 -22.23 -24.60 -3.64
C ASN A 154 -21.44 -25.57 -4.53
N GLU A 155 -20.52 -25.03 -5.34
CA GLU A 155 -19.58 -25.84 -6.12
C GLU A 155 -18.70 -26.69 -5.20
N ARG A 156 -18.14 -26.08 -4.15
CA ARG A 156 -17.32 -26.77 -3.14
C ARG A 156 -18.04 -27.95 -2.50
N ARG A 157 -19.31 -27.77 -2.11
CA ARG A 157 -20.17 -28.85 -1.57
C ARG A 157 -20.43 -29.95 -2.60
N THR A 158 -20.64 -29.57 -3.86
CA THR A 158 -20.88 -30.52 -4.96
C THR A 158 -19.64 -31.38 -5.23
N VAL A 159 -18.46 -30.77 -5.24
CA VAL A 159 -17.17 -31.47 -5.41
C VAL A 159 -16.93 -32.45 -4.26
N ASP A 160 -17.23 -32.07 -3.01
CA ASP A 160 -17.14 -32.97 -1.85
C ASP A 160 -18.04 -34.21 -1.99
N ALA A 161 -19.29 -34.01 -2.40
CA ALA A 161 -20.22 -35.11 -2.59
C ALA A 161 -19.71 -36.10 -3.66
N ARG A 162 -19.16 -35.59 -4.76
CA ARG A 162 -18.55 -36.41 -5.82
C ARG A 162 -17.31 -37.16 -5.34
N ARG A 163 -16.49 -36.50 -4.53
CA ARG A 163 -15.25 -37.05 -3.96
C ARG A 163 -15.50 -38.30 -3.09
N ALA A 164 -16.60 -38.31 -2.35
CA ALA A 164 -17.00 -39.44 -1.51
C ALA A 164 -17.25 -40.73 -2.31
N SER A 165 -17.77 -40.61 -3.53
CA SER A 165 -18.08 -41.75 -4.42
C SER A 165 -17.05 -42.02 -5.51
N ALA A 166 -16.00 -41.21 -5.63
CA ALA A 166 -15.04 -41.28 -6.73
C ALA A 166 -14.04 -42.46 -6.59
N GLY A 167 -13.61 -43.01 -7.73
CA GLY A 167 -12.44 -43.90 -7.81
C GLY A 167 -11.12 -43.18 -7.51
N PRO A 168 -10.01 -43.91 -7.30
CA PRO A 168 -8.74 -43.33 -6.86
C PRO A 168 -8.17 -42.27 -7.81
N GLU A 169 -8.25 -42.49 -9.13
CA GLU A 169 -7.73 -41.54 -10.14
C GLU A 169 -8.50 -40.20 -10.11
N LEU A 170 -9.84 -40.24 -10.14
CA LEU A 170 -10.67 -39.03 -10.09
C LEU A 170 -10.56 -38.30 -8.74
N ARG A 171 -10.28 -39.02 -7.65
CA ARG A 171 -10.15 -38.43 -6.32
C ARG A 171 -9.00 -37.43 -6.26
N GLU A 172 -7.86 -37.70 -6.91
CA GLU A 172 -6.73 -36.76 -6.93
C GLU A 172 -7.11 -35.44 -7.60
N THR A 173 -7.78 -35.48 -8.74
CA THR A 173 -8.26 -34.27 -9.43
C THR A 173 -9.26 -33.49 -8.57
N LEU A 174 -10.22 -34.19 -7.96
CA LEU A 174 -11.20 -33.54 -7.06
C LEU A 174 -10.52 -32.91 -5.84
N ASP A 175 -9.48 -33.53 -5.29
CA ASP A 175 -8.68 -32.97 -4.19
C ASP A 175 -7.99 -31.66 -4.60
N GLN A 176 -7.46 -31.58 -5.82
CA GLN A 176 -6.88 -30.35 -6.36
C GLN A 176 -7.94 -29.27 -6.54
N THR A 177 -9.11 -29.62 -7.09
CA THR A 177 -10.24 -28.68 -7.23
C THR A 177 -10.71 -28.14 -5.88
N VAL A 178 -10.82 -29.00 -4.86
CA VAL A 178 -11.15 -28.61 -3.48
C VAL A 178 -10.16 -27.58 -2.95
N ARG A 179 -8.85 -27.84 -3.09
CA ARG A 179 -7.81 -26.90 -2.63
C ARG A 179 -7.91 -25.54 -3.32
N ALA A 180 -8.17 -25.52 -4.62
CA ALA A 180 -8.34 -24.28 -5.38
C ALA A 180 -9.58 -23.49 -4.92
N LEU A 181 -10.71 -24.17 -4.69
CA LEU A 181 -11.92 -23.55 -4.16
C LEU A 181 -11.72 -23.02 -2.74
N ASP A 182 -11.06 -23.78 -1.87
CA ASP A 182 -10.73 -23.35 -0.51
C ASP A 182 -9.81 -22.12 -0.52
N GLN A 183 -8.83 -22.08 -1.42
CA GLN A 183 -7.95 -20.93 -1.60
C GLN A 183 -8.73 -19.68 -2.07
N ASN A 184 -9.63 -19.82 -3.06
CA ASN A 184 -10.46 -18.70 -3.52
C ASN A 184 -11.36 -18.17 -2.41
N LEU A 185 -12.01 -19.05 -1.64
CA LEU A 185 -12.87 -18.66 -0.51
C LEU A 185 -12.07 -17.98 0.60
N ALA A 186 -10.84 -18.43 0.86
CA ALA A 186 -9.93 -17.78 1.81
C ALA A 186 -9.54 -16.38 1.34
N THR A 187 -9.16 -16.20 0.06
CA THR A 187 -8.84 -14.87 -0.51
C THR A 187 -10.03 -13.92 -0.42
N ILE A 188 -11.25 -14.37 -0.71
CA ILE A 188 -12.47 -13.55 -0.56
C ILE A 188 -12.67 -13.12 0.90
N ALA A 189 -12.45 -14.02 1.85
CA ALA A 189 -12.58 -13.71 3.27
C ALA A 189 -11.51 -12.69 3.72
N GLU A 190 -10.28 -12.86 3.26
CA GLU A 190 -9.17 -11.94 3.54
C GLU A 190 -9.46 -10.54 2.99
N MET A 191 -9.89 -10.41 1.73
CA MET A 191 -10.25 -9.12 1.14
C MET A 191 -11.37 -8.41 1.89
N ARG A 192 -12.37 -9.14 2.38
CA ARG A 192 -13.43 -8.56 3.22
C ARG A 192 -12.89 -8.04 4.54
N GLY A 193 -12.05 -8.82 5.22
CA GLY A 193 -11.37 -8.36 6.44
C GLY A 193 -10.52 -7.11 6.19
N THR A 194 -9.86 -7.06 5.03
CA THR A 194 -9.08 -5.89 4.60
C THR A 194 -9.96 -4.64 4.39
N LEU A 195 -11.17 -4.79 3.84
CA LEU A 195 -12.14 -3.69 3.71
C LEU A 195 -12.69 -3.23 5.07
N GLU A 196 -12.91 -4.15 6.01
CA GLU A 196 -13.29 -3.80 7.40
C GLU A 196 -12.20 -2.98 8.09
N VAL A 197 -10.94 -3.36 7.91
CA VAL A 197 -9.79 -2.59 8.43
C VAL A 197 -9.72 -1.20 7.77
N PHE A 198 -9.95 -1.10 6.46
CA PHE A 198 -10.02 0.19 5.76
C PHE A 198 -11.09 1.09 6.38
N ASP A 199 -12.31 0.59 6.62
CA ASP A 199 -13.42 1.34 7.20
C ASP A 199 -13.05 1.96 8.56
N ALA A 200 -12.58 1.10 9.48
CA ALA A 200 -12.18 1.52 10.82
C ALA A 200 -11.09 2.59 10.78
N ARG A 201 -10.14 2.46 9.84
CA ARG A 201 -9.00 3.36 9.71
C ARG A 201 -9.36 4.69 9.04
N MET A 202 -10.27 4.71 8.06
CA MET A 202 -10.82 5.95 7.52
C MET A 202 -11.59 6.73 8.59
N GLY A 203 -12.32 6.02 9.45
CA GLY A 203 -12.95 6.61 10.64
C GLY A 203 -11.94 7.25 11.59
N GLN A 204 -10.85 6.55 11.90
CA GLN A 204 -9.75 7.06 12.73
C GLN A 204 -9.08 8.29 12.10
N LEU A 205 -8.77 8.24 10.80
CA LEU A 205 -8.15 9.34 10.05
C LEU A 205 -9.00 10.60 10.12
N ARG A 206 -10.31 10.48 9.87
CA ARG A 206 -11.25 11.60 9.95
C ARG A 206 -11.27 12.23 11.35
N SER A 207 -11.22 11.41 12.40
CA SER A 207 -11.12 11.91 13.79
C SER A 207 -9.83 12.70 14.01
N ASN A 208 -8.69 12.22 13.50
CA ASN A 208 -7.40 12.89 13.63
C ASN A 208 -7.37 14.22 12.86
N LEU A 209 -7.93 14.26 11.64
CA LEU A 209 -8.07 15.50 10.88
C LEU A 209 -8.96 16.52 11.60
N GLY A 210 -10.05 16.06 12.23
CA GLY A 210 -10.89 16.90 13.08
C GLY A 210 -10.11 17.51 14.26
N ALA A 211 -9.22 16.73 14.90
CA ALA A 211 -8.35 17.23 15.96
C ALA A 211 -7.33 18.26 15.43
N ILE A 212 -6.66 17.98 14.32
CA ILE A 212 -5.72 18.91 13.64
C ILE A 212 -6.42 20.23 13.33
N ARG A 213 -7.64 20.18 12.79
CA ARG A 213 -8.46 21.38 12.53
C ARG A 213 -8.71 22.19 13.79
N GLY A 214 -9.05 21.52 14.91
CA GLY A 214 -9.25 22.17 16.20
C GLY A 214 -7.98 22.87 16.71
N GLU A 215 -6.81 22.26 16.52
CA GLU A 215 -5.53 22.86 16.89
C GLU A 215 -5.15 24.06 16.02
N VAL A 216 -5.37 23.98 14.70
CA VAL A 216 -5.17 25.13 13.78
C VAL A 216 -6.10 26.29 14.16
N ALA A 217 -7.35 26.01 14.51
CA ALA A 217 -8.27 27.03 14.97
C ALA A 217 -7.85 27.64 16.32
N ARG A 218 -7.27 26.86 17.23
CA ARG A 218 -6.73 27.37 18.50
C ARG A 218 -5.52 28.27 18.27
N LEU A 219 -4.60 27.87 17.39
CA LEU A 219 -3.47 28.66 16.94
C LEU A 219 -3.88 30.04 16.38
N GLU A 220 -4.98 30.09 15.63
CA GLU A 220 -5.55 31.34 15.08
C GLU A 220 -5.99 32.30 16.20
N VAL A 221 -6.51 31.77 17.32
CA VAL A 221 -7.02 32.58 18.45
C VAL A 221 -5.92 32.97 19.43
N ASP A 222 -5.04 32.02 19.78
CA ASP A 222 -4.09 32.19 20.88
C ASP A 222 -2.76 32.81 20.42
N GLY A 223 -2.37 32.70 19.14
CA GLY A 223 -1.20 33.36 18.56
C GLY A 223 0.16 32.98 19.19
N HIS A 224 0.30 31.78 19.77
CA HIS A 224 1.55 31.34 20.42
C HIS A 224 2.50 30.66 19.41
N ASP A 225 3.77 31.06 19.41
CA ASP A 225 4.79 30.63 18.44
C ASP A 225 5.25 29.16 18.58
N ASP A 226 5.01 28.49 19.72
CA ASP A 226 5.50 27.12 20.00
C ASP A 226 4.53 25.99 19.54
N GLU A 227 3.31 26.32 19.14
CA GLU A 227 2.28 25.35 18.76
C GLU A 227 2.39 24.70 17.36
N PRO A 228 3.04 25.29 16.32
CA PRO A 228 3.14 24.67 14.99
C PRO A 228 3.77 23.28 14.98
N ALA A 229 4.74 23.03 15.87
CA ALA A 229 5.42 21.74 15.96
C ALA A 229 4.49 20.60 16.41
N ARG A 230 3.48 20.90 17.24
CA ARG A 230 2.48 19.92 17.67
C ARG A 230 1.57 19.52 16.52
N VAL A 231 1.07 20.50 15.77
CA VAL A 231 0.22 20.24 14.61
C VAL A 231 0.95 19.40 13.57
N LEU A 232 2.22 19.71 13.31
CA LEU A 232 3.05 18.90 12.41
C LEU A 232 3.20 17.46 12.90
N THR A 233 3.40 17.25 14.20
CA THR A 233 3.46 15.91 14.79
C THR A 233 2.17 15.13 14.53
N HIS A 234 1.00 15.77 14.70
CA HIS A 234 -0.29 15.13 14.42
C HIS A 234 -0.50 14.81 12.95
N VAL A 235 -0.09 15.69 12.03
CA VAL A 235 -0.16 15.43 10.58
C VAL A 235 0.77 14.27 10.20
N SER A 236 2.00 14.25 10.74
CA SER A 236 2.94 13.13 10.51
C SER A 236 2.38 11.80 11.04
N SER A 237 1.78 11.78 12.23
CA SER A 237 1.11 10.59 12.77
C SER A 237 -0.07 10.15 11.89
N ALA A 238 -0.85 11.08 11.34
CA ALA A 238 -1.92 10.75 10.40
C ALA A 238 -1.38 10.10 9.11
N ARG A 239 -0.24 10.58 8.61
CA ARG A 239 0.43 10.00 7.43
C ARG A 239 1.05 8.63 7.70
N GLU A 240 1.65 8.43 8.87
CA GLU A 240 2.12 7.12 9.31
C GLU A 240 0.97 6.12 9.38
N LEU A 241 -0.20 6.54 9.87
CA LEU A 241 -1.40 5.70 9.84
C LEU A 241 -1.77 5.31 8.41
N VAL A 242 -1.84 6.26 7.46
CA VAL A 242 -2.18 5.94 6.06
C VAL A 242 -1.15 5.03 5.38
N THR A 243 0.14 5.25 5.67
CA THR A 243 1.23 4.40 5.18
C THR A 243 1.14 2.98 5.77
N GLY A 244 0.80 2.86 7.05
CA GLY A 244 0.55 1.56 7.69
C GLY A 244 -0.61 0.80 7.06
N ILE A 245 -1.69 1.48 6.70
CA ILE A 245 -2.83 0.86 5.99
C ILE A 245 -2.42 0.42 4.59
N THR A 246 -1.72 1.30 3.87
CA THR A 246 -1.16 1.03 2.54
C THR A 246 -0.36 -0.26 2.53
N ALA A 247 0.55 -0.41 3.49
CA ALA A 247 1.38 -1.61 3.62
C ALA A 247 0.53 -2.87 3.95
N ALA A 248 -0.49 -2.73 4.80
CA ALA A 248 -1.41 -3.84 5.10
C ALA A 248 -2.22 -4.27 3.87
N LEU A 249 -2.67 -3.32 3.04
CA LEU A 249 -3.36 -3.64 1.78
C LEU A 249 -2.42 -4.33 0.78
N GLU A 250 -1.16 -3.90 0.70
CA GLU A 250 -0.16 -4.49 -0.21
C GLU A 250 0.28 -5.89 0.23
N ALA A 251 0.24 -6.17 1.54
CA ALA A 251 0.53 -7.50 2.05
C ALA A 251 -0.56 -8.52 1.72
N THR A 252 -1.77 -8.07 1.37
CA THR A 252 -2.84 -8.96 0.90
C THR A 252 -2.42 -9.49 -0.47
N PRO A 253 -2.29 -10.83 -0.65
CA PRO A 253 -1.82 -11.40 -1.90
C PRO A 253 -2.72 -10.90 -3.04
N ASN A 254 -2.09 -10.35 -4.09
CA ASN A 254 -2.80 -9.97 -5.30
C ASN A 254 -3.69 -11.15 -5.70
N PRO A 255 -5.01 -10.94 -5.93
CA PRO A 255 -5.85 -12.03 -6.39
C PRO A 255 -5.15 -12.65 -7.60
N PRO A 256 -5.03 -13.99 -7.66
CA PRO A 256 -4.40 -14.63 -8.81
C PRO A 256 -5.09 -14.06 -10.03
N ALA A 257 -4.35 -13.30 -10.85
CA ALA A 257 -4.91 -12.42 -11.88
C ALA A 257 -5.94 -13.23 -12.62
N ALA A 258 -7.24 -12.98 -12.32
CA ALA A 258 -8.31 -13.99 -12.41
C ALA A 258 -8.16 -14.64 -13.76
N ALA A 259 -7.58 -15.85 -13.78
CA ALA A 259 -6.85 -16.40 -14.93
C ALA A 259 -7.62 -15.98 -16.15
N SER A 260 -7.13 -14.95 -16.87
CA SER A 260 -7.90 -14.29 -17.90
C SER A 260 -8.37 -15.41 -18.78
N ARG A 261 -9.61 -15.84 -18.57
CA ARG A 261 -10.27 -16.79 -19.43
C ARG A 261 -10.49 -15.91 -20.63
N GLU A 262 -9.44 -15.77 -21.45
CA GLU A 262 -9.59 -15.49 -22.86
C GLU A 262 -10.77 -16.37 -23.21
N PRO A 263 -11.92 -15.77 -23.59
CA PRO A 263 -13.09 -16.54 -23.94
C PRO A 263 -12.58 -17.47 -25.02
N GLU A 264 -12.42 -18.75 -24.66
CA GLU A 264 -11.83 -19.76 -25.50
C GLU A 264 -12.63 -19.67 -26.77
N LEU A 265 -11.98 -19.08 -27.78
CA LEU A 265 -12.58 -18.65 -29.02
C LEU A 265 -13.27 -19.90 -29.53
N ARG A 266 -14.60 -19.93 -29.39
CA ARG A 266 -15.47 -21.03 -29.73
C ARG A 266 -15.05 -21.43 -31.14
N GLN A 267 -14.22 -22.47 -31.25
CA GLN A 267 -13.77 -22.94 -32.54
C GLN A 267 -15.05 -23.44 -33.18
N ASP A 268 -15.58 -22.65 -34.09
CA ASP A 268 -16.71 -23.05 -34.91
C ASP A 268 -16.35 -24.42 -35.50
N PRO A 269 -17.19 -25.45 -35.30
CA PRO A 269 -16.90 -26.76 -35.83
C PRO A 269 -16.68 -26.64 -37.34
N PRO A 270 -15.61 -27.23 -37.90
CA PRO A 270 -15.29 -27.10 -39.31
C PRO A 270 -16.47 -27.58 -40.14
N GLY A 271 -16.93 -26.69 -41.02
CA GLY A 271 -18.19 -26.79 -41.72
C GLY A 271 -18.51 -28.18 -42.26
N ALA A 272 -19.71 -28.65 -41.88
CA ALA A 272 -20.43 -29.65 -42.64
C ALA A 272 -20.54 -29.15 -44.09
N ARG A 273 -19.84 -29.83 -45.01
CA ARG A 273 -20.00 -29.61 -46.44
C ARG A 273 -21.44 -30.00 -46.83
N PRO A 274 -22.24 -29.11 -47.47
CA PRO A 274 -23.49 -29.53 -48.05
C PRO A 274 -23.21 -30.49 -49.21
N SER A 275 -23.77 -31.68 -49.14
CA SER A 275 -23.83 -32.63 -50.26
C SER A 275 -24.90 -32.14 -51.24
N GLY A 276 -24.47 -31.72 -52.42
CA GLY A 276 -25.30 -31.48 -53.60
C GLY A 276 -24.65 -32.15 -54.79
#